data_AF-A0A1A8DNC2-F1
#
_entry.id   AF-A0A1A8DNC2-F1
#
_cell.length_a   1.000
_cell.length_b   1.000
_cell.length_c   1.000
_cell.angle_alpha   90.00
_cell.angle_beta   90.00
_cell.angle_gamma   90.00
#
_symmetry.space_group_name_H-M   'P 1'
#
loop_
_entity.id
_entity.type
_entity.pdbx_description
1 polymer ?
#
loop_
_entity_poly.entity_id
_entity_poly.type
_entity_poly.pdbx_seq_one_letter_code
_entity_poly.pdbx_strand_id
1 'polypeptide(L)' 'MGAVMHRRTDVHVAFMGSFSAEEQRKTATQGKAAIISLPPLPSFPQPLVTWYKDGHKIIPNNRIAIT' A
#
# COMPACT_ATOMS: atom_id res chain seq x y z
N MET A 1 -3.20 28.59 -43.61
CA MET A 1 -4.08 27.68 -42.85
C MET A 1 -3.24 27.06 -41.74
N GLY A 2 -3.44 27.46 -40.49
CA GLY A 2 -2.70 26.92 -39.33
C GLY A 2 -3.60 25.97 -38.52
N ALA A 3 -3.01 24.93 -37.93
CA ALA A 3 -3.71 24.00 -37.05
C ALA A 3 -3.24 24.19 -35.61
N VAL A 4 -4.18 24.18 -34.66
CA VAL A 4 -3.89 24.15 -33.22
C VAL A 4 -3.94 22.70 -32.77
N MET A 5 -2.82 22.16 -32.30
CA MET A 5 -2.78 20.85 -31.65
C MET A 5 -2.88 21.02 -30.13
N HIS A 6 -3.98 20.57 -29.55
CA HIS A 6 -4.15 20.50 -28.11
C HIS A 6 -3.64 19.16 -27.59
N ARG A 7 -2.52 19.16 -26.85
CA ARG A 7 -2.04 17.97 -26.13
C ARG A 7 -2.76 17.87 -24.80
N ARG A 8 -3.42 16.74 -24.56
CA ARG A 8 -4.01 16.43 -23.25
C ARG A 8 -2.90 16.38 -22.19
N THR A 9 -3.12 17.08 -21.08
CA THR A 9 -2.24 17.04 -19.90
C THR A 9 -2.98 16.34 -18.78
N ASP A 10 -2.42 15.26 -18.25
CA ASP A 10 -3.01 14.57 -17.11
C ASP A 10 -2.50 15.20 -15.82
N VAL A 11 -3.40 15.86 -15.10
CA VAL A 11 -3.13 16.51 -13.82
C VAL A 11 -3.48 15.54 -12.71
N HIS A 12 -2.51 15.25 -11.84
CA HIS A 12 -2.73 14.45 -10.64
C HIS A 12 -2.51 15.31 -9.39
N VAL A 13 -3.34 15.11 -8.38
CA VAL A 13 -3.24 15.79 -7.09
C VAL A 13 -2.73 14.80 -6.05
N ALA A 14 -1.65 15.16 -5.36
CA ALA A 14 -1.14 14.33 -4.28
C ALA A 14 -2.04 14.45 -3.04
N PHE A 15 -2.40 13.32 -2.44
CA PHE A 15 -3.18 13.27 -1.21
C PHE A 15 -2.90 11.97 -0.43
N MET A 16 -3.19 12.00 0.86
CA MET A 16 -3.15 10.83 1.73
C MET A 16 -4.33 10.91 2.71
N GLY A 17 -5.20 9.92 2.66
CA GLY A 17 -6.30 9.75 3.59
C GLY A 17 -5.86 9.09 4.89
N SER A 18 -6.83 8.67 5.69
CA SER A 18 -6.62 7.87 6.90
C SER A 18 -6.89 6.39 6.64
N PHE A 19 -6.35 5.52 7.47
CA PHE A 19 -6.78 4.12 7.52
C PHE A 19 -8.24 4.07 7.96
N SER A 20 -9.08 3.39 7.19
CA SER A 20 -10.51 3.21 7.51
C SER A 20 -10.83 1.85 8.12
N ALA A 21 -9.84 0.96 8.22
CA ALA A 21 -10.03 -0.36 8.79
C ALA A 21 -9.92 -0.33 10.31
N GLU A 22 -10.85 -1.03 10.96
CA GLU A 22 -10.72 -1.40 12.37
C GLU A 22 -9.67 -2.51 12.56
N GLU A 23 -9.40 -2.86 13.81
CA GLU A 23 -8.52 -3.98 14.15
C GLU A 23 -9.01 -5.28 13.50
N GLN A 24 -8.10 -5.97 12.81
CA GLN A 24 -8.40 -7.22 12.09
C GLN A 24 -7.72 -8.41 12.75
N ARG A 25 -8.48 -9.51 12.90
CA ARG A 25 -7.94 -10.80 13.34
C ARG A 25 -7.82 -11.75 12.16
N LYS A 26 -6.62 -12.29 11.93
CA LYS A 26 -6.36 -13.38 10.97
C LYS A 26 -5.78 -14.60 11.69
N THR A 27 -6.23 -15.79 11.29
CA THR A 27 -5.71 -17.07 11.78
C THR A 27 -4.87 -17.71 10.67
N ALA A 28 -3.76 -18.35 11.04
CA ALA A 28 -2.91 -19.08 10.12
C ALA A 28 -2.73 -20.53 10.59
N THR A 29 -2.66 -21.46 9.64
CA THR A 29 -2.32 -22.86 9.91
C THR A 29 -0.81 -23.02 10.01
N GLN A 30 -0.35 -23.79 11.01
CA GLN A 30 1.08 -24.06 11.18
C GLN A 30 1.71 -24.62 9.90
N GLY A 31 2.88 -24.11 9.54
CA GLY A 31 3.62 -24.53 8.34
C GLY A 31 3.06 -23.97 7.03
N LYS A 32 1.96 -23.22 7.04
CA LYS A 32 1.43 -22.50 5.87
C LYS A 32 1.78 -21.02 5.96
N ALA A 33 1.92 -20.38 4.79
CA ALA A 33 2.13 -18.94 4.72
C ALA A 33 0.88 -18.19 5.21
N ALA A 34 1.10 -17.11 5.95
CA ALA A 34 0.07 -16.16 6.33
C ALA A 34 0.17 -14.92 5.45
N ILE A 35 -0.97 -14.46 4.91
CA ILE A 35 -1.03 -13.25 4.07
C ILE A 35 -1.77 -12.16 4.84
N ILE A 36 -1.07 -11.08 5.16
CA ILE A 36 -1.62 -9.89 5.80
C ILE A 36 -1.62 -8.77 4.75
N SER A 37 -2.81 -8.28 4.42
CA SER A 37 -3.00 -7.28 3.37
C SER A 37 -2.88 -5.89 3.97
N LEU A 38 -2.36 -4.92 3.21
CA LEU A 38 -2.37 -3.53 3.64
C LEU A 38 -3.82 -3.09 3.91
N PRO A 39 -4.11 -2.47 5.06
CA PRO A 39 -5.42 -1.89 5.30
C PRO A 39 -5.76 -0.83 4.23
N PRO A 40 -7.03 -0.69 3.83
CA PRO A 40 -7.43 0.35 2.89
C PRO A 40 -6.92 1.73 3.31
N LEU A 41 -6.16 2.37 2.41
CA LEU A 41 -5.59 3.71 2.58
C LEU A 41 -5.70 4.48 1.26
N PRO A 42 -6.69 5.38 1.12
CA PRO A 42 -6.80 6.25 -0.04
C PRO A 42 -5.56 7.13 -0.15
N SER A 43 -4.82 7.03 -1.25
CA SER A 43 -3.60 7.81 -1.46
C SER A 43 -3.23 7.90 -2.93
N PHE A 44 -2.64 9.04 -3.30
CA PHE A 44 -1.95 9.20 -4.57
C PHE A 44 -0.73 10.11 -4.35
N PRO A 45 0.48 9.73 -4.82
CA PRO A 45 0.83 8.42 -5.40
C PRO A 45 0.75 7.29 -4.35
N GLN A 46 1.04 6.06 -4.78
CA GLN A 46 1.08 4.92 -3.85
C GLN A 46 2.16 5.13 -2.78
N PRO A 47 1.85 4.94 -1.49
CA PRO A 47 2.77 5.26 -0.41
C PRO A 47 3.81 4.16 -0.21
N LEU A 48 4.93 4.54 0.39
CA LEU A 48 5.90 3.59 0.92
C LEU A 48 5.39 3.03 2.24
N VAL A 49 5.40 1.71 2.38
CA VAL A 49 4.86 1.00 3.55
C VAL A 49 5.99 0.36 4.36
N THR A 50 5.93 0.49 5.68
CA THR A 50 6.80 -0.24 6.62
C THR A 50 5.93 -1.03 7.59
N TRP A 51 6.20 -2.33 7.72
CA TRP A 51 5.47 -3.21 8.64
C TRP A 51 6.11 -3.26 10.01
N TYR A 52 5.28 -3.37 11.05
CA TYR A 52 5.69 -3.53 12.44
C TYR A 52 4.97 -4.72 13.08
N LYS A 53 5.66 -5.40 13.99
CA LYS A 53 5.09 -6.41 14.88
C LYS A 53 5.58 -6.12 16.30
N ASP A 54 4.66 -5.98 17.25
CA ASP A 54 4.97 -5.75 18.67
C ASP A 54 5.97 -4.59 18.86
N GLY A 55 5.78 -3.48 18.12
CA GLY A 55 6.66 -2.30 18.14
C GLY A 55 7.97 -2.44 17.35
N HIS A 56 8.29 -3.61 16.79
CA HIS A 56 9.53 -3.84 16.06
C HIS A 56 9.32 -3.81 14.55
N LYS A 57 10.21 -3.11 13.84
CA LYS A 57 10.20 -3.06 12.38
C LYS A 57 10.45 -4.45 11.80
N ILE A 58 9.60 -4.87 10.87
CA ILE A 58 9.78 -6.09 10.10
C ILE A 58 10.74 -5.82 8.94
N ILE A 59 11.85 -6.55 8.90
CA ILE A 59 12.81 -6.54 7.80
C ILE A 59 12.64 -7.82 6.97
N PRO A 60 12.47 -7.72 5.63
CA PRO A 60 12.36 -8.89 4.76
C PRO A 60 13.53 -9.88 4.92
N ASN A 61 13.24 -11.17 4.78
CA ASN A 61 14.22 -12.25 4.82
C ASN A 61 13.66 -13.52 4.14
N ASN A 62 14.38 -14.65 4.22
CA ASN A 62 13.98 -15.91 3.60
C ASN A 62 12.60 -16.45 4.01
N ARG A 63 12.00 -15.96 5.10
CA ARG A 63 10.68 -16.37 5.60
C ARG A 63 9.62 -15.26 5.51
N ILE A 64 10.02 -14.01 5.25
CA ILE A 64 9.13 -12.84 5.28
C ILE A 64 9.37 -11.99 4.03
N ALA A 65 8.33 -11.83 3.23
CA ALA A 65 8.31 -10.93 2.07
C ALA A 65 7.30 -9.78 2.31
N ILE A 66 7.63 -8.60 1.80
CA ILE A 66 6.74 -7.43 1.76
C ILE A 66 6.53 -7.10 0.28
N THR A 67 5.30 -7.16 -0.20
CA THR A 67 4.90 -6.99 -1.61
C THR A 67 3.76 -6.02 -1.75
#